data_AF-A0A4R2YQ65-F1
#
_entry.id   AF-A0A4R2YQ65-F1
#
_cell.length_a   1.000
_cell.length_b   1.000
_cell.length_c   1.000
_cell.angle_alpha   90.00
_cell.angle_beta   90.00
_cell.angle_gamma   90.00
#
_symmetry.space_group_name_H-M   'P 1'
#
loop_
_entity.id
_entity.type
_entity.pdbx_description
1 polymer ?
#
loop_
_entity_poly.entity_id
_entity_poly.type
_entity_poly.pdbx_seq_one_letter_code
_entity_poly.pdbx_strand_id
1 'polypeptide(L)' 'MATTRKRFIAGAVCPKCKAMDTLALWQEDQVEVVECMKCGHHQRQTDAQVSKTLRPEEQVIGIFDPK' A
#
# COMPACT_ATOMS: atom_id res chain seq x y z
N MET A 1 7.19 18.89 14.55
CA MET A 1 7.46 18.09 13.33
C MET A 1 7.44 16.62 13.72
N ALA A 2 6.38 15.89 13.35
CA ALA A 2 6.31 14.46 13.65
C ALA A 2 7.29 13.73 12.71
N THR A 3 8.46 13.38 13.22
CA THR A 3 9.46 12.59 12.47
C THR A 3 8.85 11.23 12.14
N THR A 4 8.65 10.95 10.86
CA THR A 4 8.13 9.67 10.39
C THR A 4 9.07 8.55 10.79
N ARG A 5 8.72 7.80 11.85
CA ARG A 5 9.57 6.72 12.37
C ARG A 5 9.37 5.48 11.51
N LYS A 6 10.43 5.08 10.79
CA LYS A 6 10.50 3.77 10.15
C LYS A 6 10.65 2.68 11.22
N ARG A 7 9.79 1.66 11.18
CA ARG A 7 9.77 0.50 12.08
C ARG A 7 10.27 -0.72 11.31
N PHE A 8 11.10 -1.55 11.91
CA PHE A 8 11.50 -2.83 11.30
C PHE A 8 10.60 -3.96 11.76
N ILE A 9 10.25 -4.87 10.86
CA ILE A 9 9.41 -6.04 11.16
C ILE A 9 10.33 -7.23 11.46
N ALA A 10 10.51 -7.53 12.74
CA ALA A 10 11.28 -8.69 13.20
C ALA A 10 10.52 -10.00 12.89
N GLY A 11 11.24 -11.03 12.44
CA GLY A 11 10.70 -12.34 12.07
C GLY A 11 10.00 -12.38 10.71
N ALA A 12 9.95 -11.26 9.98
CA ALA A 12 9.32 -11.24 8.66
C ALA A 12 10.30 -11.60 7.55
N VAL A 13 9.87 -12.53 6.70
CA VAL A 13 10.62 -12.98 5.52
C VAL A 13 10.07 -12.27 4.30
N CYS A 14 10.93 -11.59 3.55
CA CYS A 14 10.53 -10.97 2.30
C CYS A 14 10.07 -12.03 1.28
N PRO A 15 8.86 -11.93 0.68
CA PRO A 15 8.38 -12.93 -0.27
C PRO A 15 9.17 -12.98 -1.58
N LYS A 16 9.83 -11.87 -1.97
CA LYS A 16 10.64 -11.82 -3.20
C LYS A 16 12.04 -12.44 -3.04
N CYS A 17 12.77 -12.05 -1.99
CA CYS A 17 14.18 -12.42 -1.82
C CYS A 17 14.44 -13.41 -0.68
N LYS A 18 13.38 -13.82 0.05
CA LYS A 18 13.43 -14.73 1.21
C LYS A 18 14.37 -14.28 2.34
N ALA A 19 14.71 -13.00 2.39
CA ALA A 19 15.53 -12.45 3.45
C ALA A 19 14.70 -12.17 4.70
N MET A 20 15.21 -12.62 5.84
CA MET A 20 14.63 -12.39 7.17
C MET A 20 15.03 -11.01 7.68
N ASP A 21 14.13 -10.34 8.41
CA ASP A 21 14.37 -9.06 9.10
C ASP A 21 14.75 -7.87 8.20
N THR A 22 14.32 -7.91 6.93
CA THR A 22 14.67 -6.87 5.95
C THR A 22 13.51 -5.92 5.61
N LEU A 23 12.33 -6.12 6.21
CA LEU A 23 11.15 -5.31 5.94
C LEU A 23 11.08 -4.11 6.89
N ALA A 24 11.00 -2.92 6.33
CA ALA A 24 10.78 -1.65 7.00
C ALA A 24 9.36 -1.15 6.72
N LEU A 25 8.60 -0.86 7.76
CA LEU A 25 7.26 -0.30 7.73
C LEU A 25 7.30 1.17 8.18
N TRP A 26 6.66 2.07 7.43
CA TRP A 26 6.40 3.43 7.90
C TRP A 26 5.04 3.92 7.41
N GLN A 27 4.60 5.03 7.99
CA GLN A 27 3.34 5.66 7.63
C GLN A 27 3.62 6.99 6.95
N GLU A 28 3.22 7.13 5.69
CA GLU A 28 3.37 8.34 4.87
C GLU A 28 1.97 8.79 4.45
N ASP A 29 1.56 10.02 4.79
CA ASP A 29 0.25 10.57 4.38
C ASP A 29 -0.96 9.64 4.64
N GLN A 30 -1.00 9.05 5.84
CA GLN A 30 -2.01 8.04 6.27
C GLN A 30 -1.96 6.69 5.51
N VAL A 31 -0.92 6.47 4.71
CA VAL A 31 -0.65 5.22 4.00
C VAL A 31 0.45 4.44 4.69
N GLU A 32 0.17 3.18 5.00
CA GLU A 32 1.19 2.23 5.46
C GLU A 32 2.01 1.71 4.27
N VAL A 33 3.32 1.92 4.34
CA VAL A 33 4.29 1.51 3.33
C VAL A 33 5.24 0.49 3.95
N VAL A 34 5.34 -0.69 3.33
CA VAL A 34 6.29 -1.73 3.70
C VAL A 34 7.33 -1.83 2.60
N GLU A 35 8.62 -1.73 2.90
CA GLU A 35 9.73 -1.88 1.95
C GLU A 35 10.76 -2.89 2.42
N CYS A 36 11.23 -3.74 1.51
CA CYS A 36 12.38 -4.60 1.74
C CYS A 36 13.67 -3.87 1.40
N MET A 37 14.55 -3.67 2.40
CA MET A 37 15.86 -3.03 2.20
C MET A 37 16.83 -3.85 1.35
N LYS A 38 16.61 -5.16 1.19
CA LYS A 38 17.54 -6.04 0.46
C LYS A 38 17.26 -6.12 -1.04
N CYS A 39 15.99 -6.06 -1.45
CA CYS A 39 15.59 -6.16 -2.86
C CYS A 39 14.83 -4.93 -3.37
N GLY A 40 14.58 -3.91 -2.53
CA GLY A 40 13.85 -2.70 -2.90
C GLY A 40 12.36 -2.91 -3.16
N HIS A 41 11.81 -4.08 -2.81
CA HIS A 41 10.38 -4.31 -2.98
C HIS A 41 9.60 -3.52 -1.93
N HIS A 42 8.81 -2.54 -2.37
CA HIS A 42 7.83 -1.88 -1.53
C HIS A 42 6.39 -2.31 -1.88
N GLN A 43 5.52 -2.30 -0.88
CA GLN A 43 4.09 -2.48 -0.99
C GLN A 43 3.41 -1.33 -0.25
N ARG A 44 2.46 -0.68 -0.91
CA ARG A 44 1.63 0.38 -0.34
C ARG A 44 0.25 -0.21 -0.05
N GLN A 45 -0.17 -0.23 1.20
CA GLN A 45 -1.44 -0.86 1.61
C GLN A 45 -2.68 -0.16 1.04
N THR A 46 -2.57 1.05 0.50
CA THR A 46 -3.70 1.76 -0.14
C THR A 46 -4.25 1.04 -1.36
N ASP A 47 -3.41 0.38 -2.15
CA ASP A 47 -3.82 -0.27 -3.41
C ASP A 47 -4.79 -1.45 -3.17
N ALA A 48 -4.57 -2.19 -2.08
CA ALA A 48 -5.40 -3.33 -1.70
C ALA A 48 -6.83 -2.94 -1.26
N GLN A 49 -6.99 -1.73 -0.71
CA GLN A 49 -8.27 -1.23 -0.20
C GLN A 49 -9.08 -0.54 -1.31
N VAL A 50 -8.41 0.17 -2.24
CA VAL A 50 -9.08 0.89 -3.35
C VAL A 50 -9.72 -0.08 -4.33
N SER A 51 -9.13 -1.25 -4.55
CA SER A 51 -9.68 -2.25 -5.47
C SER A 51 -10.95 -2.93 -4.95
N LYS A 52 -11.19 -2.97 -3.64
CA LYS A 52 -12.38 -3.61 -3.04
C LYS A 52 -13.59 -2.69 -2.89
N THR A 53 -13.42 -1.38 -3.05
CA THR A 53 -14.51 -0.40 -2.92
C THR A 53 -15.09 0.08 -4.25
N LEU A 54 -14.49 -0.31 -5.39
CA LEU A 54 -15.13 -0.19 -6.69
C LEU A 54 -16.26 -1.23 -6.76
N ARG A 55 -17.45 -0.86 -6.27
CA ARG A 55 -18.68 -1.57 -6.61
C ARG A 55 -18.77 -1.55 -8.14
N PRO A 56 -18.78 -2.69 -8.85
CA PRO A 56 -18.85 -2.73 -10.31
C PRO A 56 -20.13 -2.11 -10.88
N GLU A 57 -21.06 -1.69 -10.02
CA GLU A 57 -22.39 -1.20 -10.36
C GLU A 57 -22.51 0.34 -10.38
N GLU A 58 -21.47 1.09 -9.99
CA GLU A 58 -21.52 2.56 -9.96
C GLU A 58 -20.69 3.23 -11.07
N GLN A 59 -20.54 2.55 -12.21
CA GLN A 59 -20.07 3.17 -13.45
C GLN A 59 -21.26 3.61 -14.31
N VAL A 60 -22.08 4.51 -13.79
CA VAL A 60 -22.98 5.35 -14.60
C VAL A 60 -22.59 6.80 -14.34
N ILE A 61 -21.53 7.26 -15.00
CA ILE A 61 -21.27 8.69 -15.16
C ILE A 61 -22.33 9.16 -16.17
N GLY A 62 -23.30 9.92 -15.67
CA GLY A 62 -24.58 10.19 -16.32
C GLY A 62 -24.51 10.53 -17.80
N ILE A 63 -25.34 9.83 -18.60
CA ILE A 63 -25.72 10.28 -19.93
C ILE A 63 -26.71 11.43 -19.70
N PHE A 64 -26.23 12.65 -19.87
CA PHE A 64 -27.03 13.87 -19.90
C PHE A 64 -27.71 13.91 -21.28
N ASP A 65 -29.03 13.71 -21.33
CA ASP A 65 -29.86 13.94 -22.52
C ASP A 65 -30.44 15.36 -22.48
N PRO A 66 -29.96 16.30 -23.32
CA PRO A 66 -30.61 17.59 -23.50
C PRO A 66 -31.64 17.49 -24.63
N LYS A 67 -32.92 17.65 -24.30
CA LYS A 67 -33.96 18.03 -25.28
C LYS A 67 -34.46 19.43 -24.98
#